data_AF-A0A439UC57-F1
#
_entry.id   AF-A0A439UC57-F1
#
_cell.length_a   1.000
_cell.length_b   1.000
_cell.length_c   1.000
_cell.angle_alpha   90.00
_cell.angle_beta   90.00
_cell.angle_gamma   90.00
#
_symmetry.space_group_name_H-M   'P 1'
#
loop_
_entity.id
_entity.type
_entity.pdbx_description
1 polymer ?
#
loop_
_entity_poly.entity_id
_entity_poly.type
_entity_poly.pdbx_seq_one_letter_code
_entity_poly.pdbx_strand_id
1 'polypeptide(L)'
;MSNMAPISVRVTSDEREIIEAAADQANTNLSDFIRRKAVEAAEMEVLNGRVVTIPAADWEKFEEWAKSPPKALPGLRRLAASRPVWQD
;
A
#
# COMPACT_ATOMS: atom_id res chain seq x y z
N MET A 1 -5.63 19.45 -17.75
CA MET A 1 -6.53 19.71 -16.62
C MET A 1 -7.01 18.37 -16.11
N SER A 2 -6.81 18.04 -14.83
CA SER A 2 -7.34 16.80 -14.25
C SER A 2 -8.86 16.88 -14.22
N ASN A 3 -9.54 15.84 -14.71
CA ASN A 3 -11.00 15.80 -14.73
C ASN A 3 -11.50 15.43 -13.33
N MET A 4 -12.26 16.32 -12.69
CA MET A 4 -12.82 16.09 -11.36
C MET A 4 -14.12 15.29 -11.49
N ALA A 5 -14.26 14.20 -10.75
CA ALA A 5 -15.49 13.39 -10.69
C ALA A 5 -16.02 13.37 -9.24
N PRO A 6 -17.35 13.42 -9.04
CA PRO A 6 -17.94 13.40 -7.70
C PRO A 6 -17.85 12.01 -7.06
N ILE A 7 -17.67 11.97 -5.74
CA ILE A 7 -17.79 10.78 -4.90
C ILE A 7 -18.92 11.04 -3.90
N SER A 8 -19.95 10.17 -3.91
CA SER A 8 -21.10 10.28 -3.00
C SER A 8 -21.04 9.17 -1.95
N VAL A 9 -20.91 9.55 -0.68
CA VAL A 9 -20.87 8.62 0.46
C VAL A 9 -22.05 8.91 1.38
N ARG A 10 -22.74 7.86 1.82
CA ARG A 10 -23.78 7.98 2.85
C ARG A 10 -23.13 7.84 4.21
N VAL A 11 -23.50 8.74 5.12
CA VAL A 11 -23.05 8.75 6.52
C VAL A 11 -24.26 8.96 7.42
N THR A 12 -24.17 8.47 8.64
CA THR A 12 -25.10 8.77 9.73
C THR A 12 -24.93 10.21 10.22
N SER A 13 -25.88 10.69 11.04
CA SER A 13 -25.78 12.00 11.69
C SER A 13 -24.52 12.13 12.55
N ASP A 14 -24.24 11.08 13.32
CA ASP A 14 -23.19 11.08 14.34
C ASP A 14 -21.80 11.04 13.67
N GLU A 15 -21.66 10.23 12.61
CA GLU A 15 -20.45 10.25 11.77
C GLU A 15 -20.24 11.63 11.15
N ARG A 16 -21.29 12.26 10.63
CA ARG A 16 -21.19 13.59 10.03
C ARG A 16 -20.74 14.64 11.04
N GLU A 17 -21.29 14.64 12.24
CA GLU A 17 -20.94 15.59 13.30
C GLU A 17 -19.46 15.49 13.68
N ILE A 18 -18.94 14.27 13.85
CA ILE A 18 -17.53 14.04 14.17
C ILE A 18 -16.62 14.51 13.02
N ILE A 19 -17.00 14.25 11.77
CA ILE A 19 -16.21 14.65 10.60
C ILE A 19 -16.22 16.19 10.46
N GLU A 20 -17.36 16.84 10.66
CA GLU A 20 -17.47 18.31 10.61
C GLU A 20 -16.60 18.96 11.71
N ALA A 21 -16.66 18.46 12.94
CA ALA A 21 -15.80 18.93 14.03
C ALA A 21 -14.30 18.77 13.70
N ALA A 22 -13.91 17.66 13.06
CA ALA A 22 -12.54 17.43 12.63
C ALA A 22 -12.11 18.34 11.47
N ALA A 23 -13.02 18.65 10.54
CA ALA A 23 -12.78 19.60 9.45
C ALA A 23 -12.57 21.02 9.99
N ASP A 24 -13.39 21.44 10.94
CA ASP A 24 -13.27 22.72 11.63
C ASP A 24 -11.93 22.84 12.36
N GLN A 25 -11.54 21.80 13.12
CA GLN A 25 -10.24 21.76 13.78
C GLN A 25 -9.07 21.82 12.79
N ALA A 26 -9.23 21.24 11.59
CA ALA A 26 -8.26 21.29 10.52
C ALA A 26 -8.31 22.59 9.69
N ASN A 27 -9.17 23.56 10.05
CA ASN A 27 -9.38 24.82 9.35
C ASN A 27 -9.69 24.63 7.86
N THR A 28 -10.55 23.67 7.53
CA THR A 28 -10.95 23.36 6.16
C THR A 28 -12.44 23.02 6.08
N ASN A 29 -13.01 22.93 4.88
CA ASN A 29 -14.40 22.51 4.72
C ASN A 29 -14.52 20.97 4.68
N LEU A 30 -15.74 20.48 4.92
CA LEU A 30 -16.06 19.05 4.98
C LEU A 30 -15.60 18.27 3.74
N SER A 31 -15.84 18.81 2.54
CA SER A 31 -15.50 18.16 1.26
C SER A 31 -13.99 18.05 1.06
N ASP A 32 -13.25 19.11 1.36
CA ASP A 32 -11.79 19.13 1.28
C ASP A 32 -11.15 18.23 2.34
N PHE A 33 -11.70 18.23 3.56
CA PHE A 33 -11.27 17.35 4.63
C PHE A 33 -11.41 15.89 4.23
N ILE A 34 -12.61 15.48 3.79
CA ILE A 34 -12.89 14.10 3.37
C ILE A 34 -12.06 13.70 2.17
N ARG A 35 -11.92 14.56 1.15
CA ARG A 35 -11.06 14.26 0.00
C ARG A 35 -9.62 13.98 0.44
N ARG A 36 -9.05 14.85 1.29
CA ARG A 36 -7.67 14.69 1.77
C ARG A 36 -7.51 13.42 2.58
N LYS A 37 -8.41 13.16 3.54
CA LYS A 37 -8.34 11.98 4.40
C LYS A 37 -8.57 10.67 3.65
N ALA A 38 -9.46 10.66 2.65
CA ALA A 38 -9.65 9.50 1.78
C ALA A 38 -8.38 9.17 0.97
N VAL A 39 -7.73 10.18 0.40
CA VAL A 39 -6.47 9.99 -0.34
C VAL A 39 -5.35 9.52 0.59
N GLU A 40 -5.16 10.18 1.73
CA GLU A 40 -4.16 9.81 2.74
C GLU A 40 -4.31 8.35 3.19
N ALA A 41 -5.54 7.92 3.49
CA ALA A 41 -5.82 6.53 3.87
C ALA A 41 -5.52 5.55 2.72
N ALA A 42 -5.91 5.88 1.49
CA ALA A 42 -5.63 5.04 0.33
C ALA A 42 -4.12 4.93 0.05
N GLU A 43 -3.37 6.02 0.20
CA GLU A 43 -1.91 6.02 0.05
C GLU A 43 -1.24 5.13 1.11
N MET A 44 -1.66 5.23 2.38
CA MET A 44 -1.14 4.36 3.44
C MET A 44 -1.40 2.88 3.14
N GLU A 45 -2.59 2.53 2.67
CA GLU A 45 -2.94 1.13 2.34
C GLU A 45 -2.10 0.60 1.17
N VAL A 46 -1.91 1.42 0.12
CA VAL A 46 -1.04 1.06 -1.02
C VAL A 46 0.42 0.93 -0.58
N LEU A 47 0.89 1.77 0.34
CA LEU A 47 2.26 1.71 0.86
C LEU A 47 2.49 0.49 1.76
N ASN A 48 1.48 0.03 2.51
CA ASN A 48 1.56 -1.16 3.35
C ASN A 48 1.88 -2.44 2.55
N GLY A 49 1.56 -2.47 1.25
CA GLY A 49 1.95 -3.56 0.34
C GLY A 49 3.46 -3.71 0.09
N ARG A 50 4.32 -2.86 0.67
CA ARG A 50 5.78 -2.88 0.45
C ARG A 50 6.58 -3.40 1.63
N VAL A 51 5.98 -3.53 2.82
CA VAL A 51 6.70 -3.96 4.02
C VAL A 51 6.48 -5.45 4.23
N VAL A 52 7.52 -6.25 3.99
CA VAL A 52 7.53 -7.66 4.36
C VAL A 52 8.09 -7.76 5.78
N THR A 53 7.20 -8.00 6.75
CA THR A 53 7.61 -8.21 8.13
C THR A 53 8.10 -9.64 8.33
N ILE A 54 9.36 -9.79 8.72
CA ILE A 54 9.91 -11.07 9.17
C ILE A 54 9.66 -11.18 10.68
N PRO A 55 8.99 -12.23 11.17
CA PRO A 55 8.82 -12.44 12.60
C PRO A 55 10.16 -12.45 13.32
N ALA A 56 10.24 -11.89 14.53
CA ALA A 56 11.49 -11.77 15.27
C ALA A 56 12.18 -13.15 15.49
N ALA A 57 11.40 -14.21 15.69
CA ALA A 57 11.89 -15.58 15.83
C ALA A 57 12.61 -16.12 14.59
N ASP A 58 12.28 -15.59 13.40
CA ASP A 58 12.85 -16.01 12.12
C ASP A 58 13.97 -15.07 11.63
N TRP A 59 14.25 -13.99 12.37
CA TRP A 59 15.20 -12.97 11.95
C TRP A 59 16.63 -13.51 11.76
N GLU A 60 17.12 -14.28 12.74
CA GLU A 60 18.47 -14.84 12.71
C GLU A 60 18.65 -15.81 11.53
N LYS A 61 17.66 -16.68 11.32
CA LYS A 61 17.61 -17.61 10.18
C LYS A 61 17.61 -16.87 8.83
N PHE A 62 16.86 -15.77 8.74
CA PHE A 62 16.86 -14.94 7.54
C PHE A 62 18.24 -14.29 7.31
N GLU A 63 18.87 -13.74 8.35
CA GLU A 63 20.21 -13.16 8.23
C GLU A 63 21.26 -14.16 7.77
N GLU A 64 21.25 -15.38 8.32
CA GLU A 64 22.14 -16.46 7.88
C GLU A 64 21.92 -16.81 6.40
N TRP A 65 20.66 -16.88 5.97
CA TRP A 65 20.32 -17.17 4.59
C TRP A 65 20.76 -16.04 3.65
N ALA A 66 20.55 -14.78 4.04
CA ALA A 66 20.95 -13.61 3.25
C ALA A 66 22.46 -13.49 3.07
N LYS A 67 23.24 -13.91 4.08
CA LYS A 67 24.72 -13.93 4.03
C LYS A 67 25.28 -15.16 3.32
N SER A 68 24.46 -16.19 3.10
CA SER A 68 24.90 -17.43 2.45
C SER A 68 25.12 -17.25 0.95
N PRO A 69 26.09 -17.96 0.34
CA PRO A 69 26.31 -17.90 -1.10
C PRO A 69 25.08 -18.42 -1.87
N PRO A 70 24.81 -17.88 -3.08
CA PRO A 70 23.71 -18.35 -3.91
C PRO A 70 23.83 -19.85 -4.21
N LYS A 71 22.75 -20.60 -3.96
CA LYS A 71 22.70 -22.02 -4.31
C LYS A 71 22.53 -22.17 -5.82
N ALA A 72 23.40 -22.96 -6.45
CA ALA A 72 23.25 -23.28 -7.86
C ALA A 72 22.09 -24.27 -8.05
N LEU A 73 20.99 -23.80 -8.62
CA LEU A 73 19.83 -24.62 -8.96
C LEU A 73 19.74 -24.77 -10.49
N PRO A 74 20.11 -25.93 -11.06
CA PRO A 74 20.13 -26.13 -12.52
C PRO A 74 18.77 -25.87 -13.20
N GLY A 75 17.67 -26.14 -12.51
CA GLY A 75 16.32 -25.82 -12.98
C GLY A 75 16.09 -24.32 -13.18
N LEU A 76 16.51 -23.48 -12.23
CA LEU A 76 16.39 -22.02 -12.35
C LEU A 76 17.29 -21.45 -13.45
N ARG A 77 18.48 -22.02 -13.64
CA ARG A 77 19.36 -21.65 -14.77
C ARG A 77 18.70 -21.94 -16.11
N ARG A 78 18.07 -23.11 -16.28
CA ARG A 78 17.33 -23.45 -17.50
C ARG A 78 16.13 -22.52 -17.72
N LEU A 79 15.39 -22.20 -16.66
CA LEU A 79 14.26 -21.27 -16.74
C LEU A 79 14.71 -19.86 -17.14
N ALA A 80 15.77 -19.34 -16.52
CA ALA A 80 16.31 -18.02 -16.83
C ALA A 80 16.86 -17.90 -18.27
N ALA A 81 17.29 -19.01 -18.86
CA ALA A 81 17.74 -19.07 -20.25
C ALA A 81 16.60 -19.32 -21.26
N SER A 82 15.40 -19.63 -20.79
CA SER A 82 14.24 -19.88 -21.65
C SER A 82 13.62 -18.56 -22.10
N ARG A 83 13.08 -18.54 -23.33
CA ARG A 83 12.39 -17.37 -23.86
C ARG A 83 11.09 -17.12 -23.08
N PRO A 84 10.88 -15.91 -22.53
CA PRO A 84 9.64 -15.59 -21.84
C PRO A 84 8.45 -15.67 -22.81
N VAL A 85 7.34 -16.22 -22.34
CA VAL A 85 6.12 -16.45 -23.14
C VAL A 85 5.44 -15.16 -23.65
N TRP A 86 5.82 -14.00 -23.12
CA TRP A 86 5.28 -12.69 -23.48
C TRP A 86 6.20 -11.91 -24.44
N GLN A 87 7.36 -12.46 -24.78
CA GLN A 87 8.26 -11.89 -25.78
C GLN A 87 8.01 -12.61 -27.12
N ASP A 88 7.31 -11.94 -28.03
CA ASP A 88 7.23 -12.29 -29.46
C ASP A 88 8.53 -11.94 -30.21
#